data_AF-A0A9D2SFN8-F1
#
_entry.id   AF-A0A9D2SFN8-F1
#
_cell.length_a   1.000
_cell.length_b   1.000
_cell.length_c   1.000
_cell.angle_alpha   90.00
_cell.angle_beta   90.00
_cell.angle_gamma   90.00
#
_symmetry.space_group_name_H-M   'P 1'
#
loop_
_entity.id
_entity.type
_entity.pdbx_description
1 polymer ?
#
loop_
_entity_poly.entity_id
_entity_poly.type
_entity_poly.pdbx_seq_one_letter_code
_entity_poly.pdbx_strand_id
1 'polypeptide(L)'
;MPETYQEYTDAGLAQLVRQGQGDAFAELSARYLGLIRGKARRFEGAGAPEKEDLWQEGLLGLYAAAITYKPDAGTSFSSYAGVCVFNRMASAVRRHGNNGNRVLNESVPLEELRSSAAGEEPQVFLELRENFQSFWKELERSLSPLERRALGLYLNGVPRQEAAQRLSLSPRTYDNALHRARKKIKAL
;
A
#
# COMPACT_ATOMS: atom_id res chain seq x y z
N MET A 1 -6.96 -2.48 26.16
CA MET A 1 -7.52 -1.33 25.42
C MET A 1 -7.12 -1.49 23.97
N PRO A 2 -8.01 -1.44 22.96
CA PRO A 2 -7.55 -1.37 21.59
C PRO A 2 -6.98 0.04 21.37
N GLU A 3 -5.70 0.13 21.05
CA GLU A 3 -5.06 1.41 20.70
C GLU A 3 -5.75 1.95 19.46
N THR A 4 -6.37 3.12 19.58
CA THR A 4 -7.01 3.78 18.44
C THR A 4 -5.93 4.42 17.59
N TYR A 5 -5.40 3.68 16.61
CA TYR A 5 -4.38 4.18 15.67
C TYR A 5 -4.79 5.48 14.94
N GLN A 6 -6.07 5.87 15.00
CA GLN A 6 -6.58 7.15 14.48
C GLN A 6 -5.95 8.38 15.15
N GLU A 7 -5.49 8.26 16.40
CA GLU A 7 -4.87 9.38 17.14
C GLU A 7 -3.38 9.55 16.81
N TYR A 8 -2.76 8.56 16.16
CA TYR A 8 -1.36 8.63 15.79
C TYR A 8 -1.15 9.54 14.57
N THR A 9 -0.04 10.27 14.58
CA THR A 9 0.45 10.97 13.39
C THR A 9 0.92 9.96 12.35
N ASP A 10 0.95 10.35 11.07
CA ASP A 10 1.43 9.46 10.02
C ASP A 10 2.90 9.03 10.22
N ALA A 11 3.73 9.93 10.77
CA ALA A 11 5.10 9.61 11.16
C ALA A 11 5.15 8.59 12.31
N GLY A 12 4.26 8.71 13.30
CA GLY A 12 4.13 7.74 14.39
C GLY A 12 3.66 6.36 13.87
N LEU A 13 2.70 6.34 12.95
CA LEU A 13 2.29 5.10 12.29
C LEU A 13 3.43 4.47 11.49
N ALA A 14 4.21 5.28 10.76
CA ALA A 14 5.37 4.78 10.01
C ALA A 14 6.41 4.12 10.93
N GLN A 15 6.65 4.69 12.12
CA GLN A 15 7.52 4.09 13.12
C GLN A 15 6.99 2.75 13.62
N LEU A 16 5.68 2.63 13.85
CA LEU A 16 5.06 1.36 14.26
C LEU A 16 5.13 0.30 13.15
N VAL A 17 4.99 0.70 11.88
CA VAL A 17 5.21 -0.20 10.73
C VAL A 17 6.63 -0.75 10.72
N ARG A 18 7.65 0.09 11.00
CA ARG A 18 9.05 -0.35 11.12
C ARG A 18 9.29 -1.36 12.24
N GLN A 19 8.43 -1.35 13.26
CA GLN A 19 8.47 -2.30 14.38
C GLN A 19 7.69 -3.58 14.08
N GLY A 20 7.20 -3.76 12.85
CA GLY A 20 6.42 -4.94 12.45
C GLY A 20 4.95 -4.88 12.83
N GLN A 21 4.41 -3.72 13.27
CA GLN A 21 3.00 -3.61 13.59
C GLN A 21 2.16 -3.42 12.31
N GLY A 22 1.66 -4.54 11.75
CA GLY A 22 0.87 -4.52 10.51
C GLY A 22 -0.37 -3.61 10.57
N ASP A 23 -0.99 -3.45 11.74
CA ASP A 23 -2.18 -2.60 11.91
C ASP A 23 -1.90 -1.12 11.63
N ALA A 24 -0.70 -0.66 11.96
CA ALA A 24 -0.28 0.70 11.67
C ALA A 24 -0.18 0.92 10.15
N PHE A 25 0.22 -0.12 9.40
CA PHE A 25 0.24 -0.06 7.95
C PHE A 25 -1.18 -0.10 7.36
N ALA A 26 -2.10 -0.85 7.95
CA ALA A 26 -3.50 -0.85 7.53
C ALA A 26 -4.15 0.54 7.73
N GLU A 27 -3.85 1.20 8.84
CA GLU A 27 -4.30 2.58 9.10
C GLU A 27 -3.66 3.58 8.12
N LEU A 28 -2.34 3.52 7.93
CA LEU A 28 -1.65 4.34 6.92
C LEU A 28 -2.23 4.13 5.52
N SER A 29 -2.47 2.88 5.14
CA SER A 29 -3.06 2.54 3.84
C SER A 29 -4.44 3.16 3.67
N ALA A 30 -5.29 3.16 4.70
CA ALA A 30 -6.59 3.82 4.66
C ALA A 30 -6.46 5.34 4.47
N ARG A 31 -5.53 5.99 5.17
CA ARG A 31 -5.29 7.44 5.05
C ARG A 31 -4.77 7.84 3.68
N TYR A 32 -3.88 7.03 3.09
CA TYR A 32 -3.19 7.35 1.84
C TYR A 32 -3.87 6.78 0.60
N LEU A 33 -4.95 6.00 0.72
CA LEU A 33 -5.57 5.40 -0.47
C LEU A 33 -6.14 6.45 -1.41
N GLY A 34 -6.69 7.55 -0.90
CA GLY A 34 -7.14 8.68 -1.74
C GLY A 34 -6.02 9.22 -2.63
N LEU A 35 -4.82 9.38 -2.05
CA LEU A 35 -3.61 9.81 -2.76
C LEU A 35 -3.15 8.76 -3.78
N ILE A 36 -3.14 7.48 -3.39
CA ILE A 36 -2.78 6.35 -4.26
C ILE A 36 -3.69 6.33 -5.48
N ARG A 37 -5.02 6.34 -5.29
CA ARG A 37 -5.97 6.35 -6.41
C ARG A 37 -5.85 7.61 -7.27
N GLY A 38 -5.68 8.78 -6.64
CA GLY A 38 -5.50 10.03 -7.36
C GLY A 38 -4.25 10.03 -8.25
N LYS A 39 -3.15 9.41 -7.79
CA LYS A 39 -1.93 9.23 -8.58
C LYS A 39 -2.09 8.15 -9.65
N ALA A 40 -2.75 7.03 -9.34
CA ALA A 40 -3.00 5.94 -10.29
C ALA A 40 -3.76 6.43 -11.54
N ARG A 41 -4.73 7.34 -11.37
CA ARG A 41 -5.47 7.96 -12.48
C ARG A 41 -4.60 8.61 -13.54
N ARG A 42 -3.38 9.06 -13.18
CA ARG A 42 -2.44 9.68 -14.13
C ARG A 42 -1.80 8.68 -15.08
N PHE A 43 -1.90 7.40 -14.77
CA PHE A 43 -1.30 6.30 -15.53
C PHE A 43 -2.35 5.45 -16.24
N GLU A 44 -3.64 5.80 -16.13
CA GLU A 44 -4.72 5.11 -16.85
C GLU A 44 -4.65 5.45 -18.36
N GLY A 45 -4.94 4.47 -19.21
CA GLY A 45 -4.94 4.67 -20.66
C GLY A 45 -4.81 3.36 -21.44
N ALA A 46 -4.87 3.45 -22.76
CA ALA A 46 -4.63 2.29 -23.63
C ALA A 46 -3.19 1.79 -23.45
N GLY A 47 -3.02 0.50 -23.12
CA GLY A 47 -1.71 -0.11 -22.87
C GLY A 47 -1.14 0.12 -21.47
N ALA A 48 -1.89 0.76 -20.57
CA ALA A 48 -1.55 0.88 -19.16
C ALA A 48 -1.73 -0.46 -18.41
N PRO A 49 -1.04 -0.66 -17.28
CA PRO A 49 -1.35 -1.75 -16.35
C PRO A 49 -2.79 -1.68 -15.84
N GLU A 50 -3.29 -2.79 -15.30
CA GLU A 50 -4.58 -2.80 -14.62
C GLU A 50 -4.60 -1.84 -13.43
N LYS A 51 -5.77 -1.32 -13.09
CA LYS A 51 -5.91 -0.33 -12.00
C LYS A 51 -5.50 -0.94 -10.66
N GLU A 52 -5.85 -2.20 -10.48
CA GLU A 52 -5.51 -3.02 -9.32
C GLU A 52 -3.99 -3.18 -9.18
N ASP A 53 -3.26 -3.40 -10.28
CA ASP A 53 -1.79 -3.48 -10.29
C ASP A 53 -1.16 -2.14 -9.89
N LEU A 54 -1.69 -1.03 -10.42
CA LEU A 54 -1.22 0.31 -10.04
C LEU A 54 -1.47 0.59 -8.57
N TRP A 55 -2.62 0.17 -8.01
CA TRP A 55 -2.92 0.37 -6.59
C TRP A 55 -2.00 -0.46 -5.70
N GLN A 56 -1.69 -1.70 -6.09
CA GLN A 56 -0.72 -2.53 -5.36
C GLN A 56 0.68 -1.88 -5.38
N GLU A 57 1.12 -1.37 -6.52
CA GLU A 57 2.39 -0.67 -6.62
C GLU A 57 2.37 0.63 -5.81
N GLY A 58 1.24 1.32 -5.74
CA GLY A 58 1.06 2.45 -4.84
C GLY A 58 1.20 2.08 -3.36
N LEU A 59 0.55 1.00 -2.93
CA LEU A 59 0.64 0.50 -1.56
C LEU A 59 2.06 0.03 -1.22
N LEU A 60 2.76 -0.60 -2.17
CA LEU A 60 4.16 -0.97 -2.00
C LEU A 60 5.06 0.27 -1.84
N GLY A 61 4.79 1.34 -2.59
CA GLY A 61 5.48 2.62 -2.45
C GLY A 61 5.20 3.29 -1.09
N LEU A 62 3.98 3.15 -0.56
CA LEU A 62 3.63 3.63 0.78
C LEU A 62 4.32 2.81 1.87
N TYR A 63 4.39 1.48 1.71
CA TYR A 63 5.09 0.60 2.65
C TYR A 63 6.58 0.92 2.68
N ALA A 64 7.20 1.08 1.50
CA ALA A 64 8.58 1.56 1.36
C ALA A 64 8.80 2.89 2.09
N ALA A 65 7.88 3.84 1.91
CA ALA A 65 7.95 5.12 2.59
C ALA A 65 7.88 4.96 4.12
N ALA A 66 6.97 4.12 4.62
CA ALA A 66 6.83 3.85 6.05
C ALA A 66 8.11 3.28 6.67
N ILE A 67 8.78 2.36 5.98
CA ILE A 67 9.98 1.72 6.53
C ILE A 67 11.26 2.56 6.40
N THR A 68 11.36 3.39 5.36
CA THR A 68 12.56 4.19 5.06
C THR A 68 12.50 5.62 5.60
N TYR A 69 11.32 6.11 6.00
CA TYR A 69 11.15 7.49 6.46
C TYR A 69 12.03 7.82 7.67
N LYS A 70 12.71 8.96 7.58
CA LYS A 70 13.56 9.54 8.63
C LYS A 70 12.92 10.87 9.08
N PRO A 71 12.35 10.95 10.29
CA PRO A 71 11.72 12.18 10.78
C PRO A 71 12.64 13.40 10.79
N ASP A 72 13.94 13.18 11.01
CA ASP A 72 14.94 14.24 11.10
C ASP A 72 15.41 14.77 9.73
N ALA A 73 14.90 14.23 8.62
CA ALA A 73 15.28 14.63 7.26
C ALA A 73 14.58 15.92 6.76
N GLY A 74 13.78 16.59 7.62
CA GLY A 74 13.21 17.90 7.33
C GLY A 74 12.02 17.91 6.35
N THR A 75 11.49 16.76 5.96
CA THR A 75 10.28 16.64 5.12
C THR A 75 9.18 15.89 5.86
N SER A 76 7.92 16.23 5.63
CA SER A 76 6.81 15.51 6.23
C SER A 76 6.68 14.11 5.63
N PHE A 77 6.19 13.16 6.43
CA PHE A 77 5.88 11.81 5.95
C PHE A 77 4.96 11.84 4.72
N SER A 78 3.95 12.72 4.72
CA SER A 78 2.99 12.82 3.62
C SER A 78 3.62 13.21 2.28
N SER A 79 4.54 14.17 2.30
CA SER A 79 5.31 14.58 1.12
C SER A 79 6.21 13.45 0.65
N TYR A 80 6.94 12.81 1.56
CA TYR A 80 7.83 11.69 1.25
C TYR A 80 7.09 10.49 0.66
N ALA A 81 6.02 10.03 1.34
CA ALA A 81 5.16 8.96 0.87
C ALA A 81 4.53 9.28 -0.49
N GLY A 82 4.13 10.54 -0.72
CA GLY A 82 3.62 10.98 -2.01
C GLY A 82 4.62 10.78 -3.16
N VAL A 83 5.91 10.99 -2.92
CA VAL A 83 6.97 10.76 -3.91
C VAL A 83 7.19 9.26 -4.13
N CYS A 84 7.34 8.48 -3.05
CA CYS A 84 7.56 7.03 -3.13
C CYS A 84 6.42 6.32 -3.87
N VAL A 85 5.16 6.62 -3.52
CA VAL A 85 3.96 6.08 -4.19
C VAL A 85 3.99 6.36 -5.70
N PHE A 86 4.30 7.60 -6.08
CA PHE A 86 4.32 7.99 -7.50
C PHE A 86 5.44 7.29 -8.27
N ASN A 87 6.66 7.31 -7.75
CA ASN A 87 7.81 6.69 -8.41
C ASN A 87 7.58 5.20 -8.59
N ARG A 88 6.98 4.55 -7.60
CA ARG A 88 6.67 3.13 -7.64
C ARG A 88 5.68 2.77 -8.74
N MET A 89 4.59 3.52 -8.86
CA MET A 89 3.63 3.38 -9.96
C MET A 89 4.26 3.68 -11.33
N ALA A 90 5.03 4.77 -11.45
CA ALA A 90 5.70 5.14 -12.70
C ALA A 90 6.66 4.05 -13.18
N SER A 91 7.44 3.45 -12.27
CA SER A 91 8.33 2.33 -12.59
C SER A 91 7.57 1.06 -12.96
N ALA A 92 6.37 0.83 -12.43
CA ALA A 92 5.51 -0.27 -12.88
C ALA A 92 4.99 -0.06 -14.30
N VAL A 93 4.53 1.14 -14.64
CA VAL A 93 4.06 1.50 -15.99
C VAL A 93 5.18 1.33 -17.02
N ARG A 94 6.40 1.80 -16.72
CA ARG A 94 7.57 1.62 -17.61
C ARG A 94 7.86 0.14 -17.84
N ARG A 95 7.84 -0.69 -16.79
CA ARG A 95 8.02 -2.15 -16.90
C ARG A 95 6.94 -2.80 -17.76
N HIS A 96 5.68 -2.37 -17.62
CA HIS A 96 4.57 -2.88 -18.41
C HIS A 96 4.70 -2.52 -19.89
N GLY A 97 5.03 -1.26 -20.21
CA GLY A 97 5.27 -0.80 -21.58
C GLY A 97 6.45 -1.51 -22.25
N ASN A 98 7.53 -1.76 -21.49
CA ASN A 98 8.68 -2.53 -21.98
C ASN A 98 8.37 -4.03 -22.14
N ASN A 99 7.32 -4.56 -21.48
CA ASN A 99 6.93 -5.97 -21.59
C ASN A 99 6.35 -6.31 -22.97
N GLY A 100 5.76 -5.33 -23.68
CA GLY A 100 5.36 -5.47 -25.08
C GLY A 100 6.55 -5.61 -26.05
N ASN A 101 7.73 -5.14 -25.67
CA ASN A 101 8.99 -5.30 -26.40
C ASN A 101 9.88 -6.44 -25.84
N ARG A 102 9.49 -7.10 -24.74
CA ARG A 102 10.32 -8.12 -24.06
C ARG A 102 10.33 -9.50 -24.69
N VAL A 103 9.50 -9.78 -25.70
CA VAL A 103 9.69 -10.98 -26.53
C VAL A 103 11.02 -10.88 -27.33
N LEU A 104 11.70 -9.72 -27.34
CA LEU A 104 12.96 -9.51 -28.05
C LEU A 104 14.13 -9.00 -27.19
N ASN A 105 14.05 -8.96 -25.85
CA ASN A 105 15.23 -8.61 -25.06
C ASN A 105 15.22 -9.22 -23.64
N GLU A 106 15.76 -10.44 -23.54
CA GLU A 106 16.08 -11.12 -22.27
C GLU A 106 17.34 -10.55 -21.59
N SER A 107 17.43 -9.24 -21.47
CA SER A 107 18.37 -8.61 -20.53
C SER A 107 17.90 -7.20 -20.22
N VAL A 108 17.44 -6.97 -18.99
CA VAL A 108 17.28 -5.60 -18.48
C VAL A 108 18.57 -5.31 -17.71
N PRO A 109 19.39 -4.33 -18.15
CA PRO A 109 20.59 -3.94 -17.42
C PRO A 109 20.23 -3.38 -16.04
N LEU A 110 20.96 -3.85 -15.03
CA LEU A 110 20.78 -3.52 -13.61
C LEU A 110 20.83 -2.00 -13.31
N GLU A 111 21.44 -1.22 -14.20
CA GLU A 111 21.61 0.22 -14.14
C GLU A 111 20.31 1.04 -14.11
N GLU A 112 19.23 0.63 -14.81
CA GLU A 112 18.00 1.43 -14.85
C GLU A 112 17.21 1.40 -13.52
N LEU A 113 17.36 0.33 -12.73
CA LEU A 113 16.79 0.26 -11.38
C LEU A 113 17.44 1.28 -10.42
N ARG A 114 18.70 1.66 -10.65
CA ARG A 114 19.47 2.54 -9.75
C ARG A 114 19.03 4.02 -9.81
N SER A 115 18.30 4.41 -10.84
CA SER A 115 18.02 5.83 -11.14
C SER A 115 16.70 6.38 -10.55
N SER A 116 15.81 5.53 -10.02
CA SER A 116 14.44 5.96 -9.63
C SER A 116 14.06 5.78 -8.15
N ALA A 117 14.95 5.22 -7.35
CA ALA A 117 14.88 5.27 -5.89
C ALA A 117 16.19 5.87 -5.39
N ALA A 118 16.12 6.83 -4.50
CA ALA A 118 17.28 7.38 -3.83
C ALA A 118 18.09 6.23 -3.20
N GLY A 119 19.23 5.87 -3.83
CA GLY A 119 20.36 5.18 -3.20
C GLY A 119 20.09 3.87 -2.44
N GLU A 120 19.09 3.06 -2.80
CA GLU A 120 18.87 1.77 -2.13
C GLU A 120 19.14 0.59 -3.07
N GLU A 121 19.89 -0.39 -2.57
CA GLU A 121 20.41 -1.51 -3.35
C GLU A 121 19.29 -2.42 -3.89
N PRO A 122 19.44 -3.01 -5.10
CA PRO A 122 18.43 -3.88 -5.71
C PRO A 122 17.91 -5.02 -4.81
N GLN A 123 18.77 -5.54 -3.93
CA GLN A 123 18.45 -6.56 -2.94
C GLN A 123 17.42 -6.08 -1.92
N VAL A 124 17.60 -4.87 -1.36
CA VAL A 124 16.65 -4.27 -0.41
C VAL A 124 15.28 -4.10 -1.07
N PHE A 125 15.26 -3.70 -2.33
CA PHE A 125 14.03 -3.55 -3.08
C PHE A 125 13.32 -4.90 -3.32
N LEU A 126 14.08 -5.96 -3.62
CA LEU A 126 13.54 -7.31 -3.80
C LEU A 126 12.98 -7.86 -2.48
N GLU A 127 13.73 -7.76 -1.39
CA GLU A 127 13.30 -8.15 -0.04
C GLU A 127 12.04 -7.40 0.36
N LEU A 128 11.98 -6.09 0.11
CA LEU A 128 10.80 -5.28 0.39
C LEU A 128 9.55 -5.77 -0.35
N ARG A 129 9.71 -6.10 -1.63
CA ARG A 129 8.63 -6.64 -2.45
C ARG A 129 8.20 -8.02 -1.96
N GLU A 130 9.14 -8.88 -1.59
CA GLU A 130 8.85 -10.21 -1.06
C GLU A 130 8.16 -10.16 0.30
N ASN A 131 8.61 -9.26 1.19
CA ASN A 131 7.98 -9.01 2.49
C ASN A 131 6.56 -8.50 2.31
N PHE A 132 6.36 -7.51 1.44
CA PHE A 132 5.03 -6.98 1.15
C PHE A 132 4.11 -8.03 0.51
N GLN A 133 4.61 -8.81 -0.45
CA GLN A 133 3.84 -9.88 -1.09
C GLN A 133 3.49 -11.00 -0.11
N SER A 134 4.41 -11.35 0.79
CA SER A 134 4.18 -12.36 1.83
C SER A 134 3.13 -11.88 2.81
N PHE A 135 3.28 -10.66 3.31
CA PHE A 135 2.29 -9.98 4.15
C PHE A 135 0.92 -9.93 3.47
N TRP A 136 0.86 -9.52 2.20
CA TRP A 136 -0.40 -9.42 1.45
C TRP A 136 -1.08 -10.78 1.25
N LYS A 137 -0.31 -11.81 0.90
CA LYS A 137 -0.82 -13.18 0.77
C LYS A 137 -1.34 -13.73 2.10
N GLU A 138 -0.64 -13.47 3.19
CA GLU A 138 -1.04 -13.93 4.52
C GLU A 138 -2.28 -13.18 5.03
N LEU A 139 -2.36 -11.89 4.71
CA LEU A 139 -3.54 -11.07 4.93
C LEU A 139 -4.76 -11.62 4.17
N GLU A 140 -4.63 -11.87 2.87
CA GLU A 140 -5.73 -12.43 2.08
C GLU A 140 -6.20 -13.79 2.62
N ARG A 141 -5.29 -14.63 3.10
CA ARG A 141 -5.60 -15.94 3.69
C ARG A 141 -6.29 -15.84 5.05
N SER A 142 -5.83 -14.94 5.91
CA SER A 142 -6.32 -14.83 7.29
C SER A 142 -7.70 -14.18 7.39
N LEU A 143 -8.05 -13.30 6.45
CA LEU A 143 -9.34 -12.60 6.46
C LEU A 143 -10.46 -13.44 5.84
N SER A 144 -11.63 -13.44 6.49
CA SER A 144 -12.87 -13.94 5.91
C SER A 144 -13.35 -13.05 4.76
N PRO A 145 -14.24 -13.53 3.88
CA PRO A 145 -14.78 -12.71 2.79
C PRO A 145 -15.42 -11.40 3.27
N LEU A 146 -16.10 -11.43 4.42
CA LEU A 146 -16.71 -10.25 5.03
C LEU A 146 -15.65 -9.26 5.55
N GLU A 147 -14.62 -9.77 6.20
CA GLU A 147 -13.51 -8.96 6.71
C GLU A 147 -12.71 -8.33 5.58
N ARG A 148 -12.45 -9.06 4.49
CA ARG A 148 -11.80 -8.52 3.28
C ARG A 148 -12.62 -7.41 2.65
N ARG A 149 -13.95 -7.60 2.52
CA ARG A 149 -14.84 -6.59 1.97
C ARG A 149 -14.94 -5.35 2.87
N ALA A 150 -15.04 -5.54 4.19
CA ALA A 150 -15.08 -4.45 5.16
C ALA A 150 -13.75 -3.68 5.20
N LEU A 151 -12.62 -4.38 5.27
CA LEU A 151 -11.29 -3.79 5.19
C LEU A 151 -11.08 -3.10 3.85
N GLY A 152 -11.50 -3.71 2.74
CA GLY A 152 -11.47 -3.12 1.41
C GLY A 152 -12.20 -1.78 1.39
N LEU A 153 -13.46 -1.71 1.84
CA LEU A 153 -14.21 -0.45 1.88
C LEU A 153 -13.58 0.60 2.81
N TYR A 154 -13.04 0.16 3.95
CA TYR A 154 -12.30 1.02 4.88
C TYR A 154 -11.05 1.63 4.24
N LEU A 155 -10.21 0.79 3.64
CA LEU A 155 -9.03 1.22 2.89
C LEU A 155 -9.46 2.14 1.75
N ASN A 156 -10.59 1.83 1.11
CA ASN A 156 -11.20 2.63 0.05
C ASN A 156 -11.74 4.01 0.51
N GLY A 157 -11.58 4.38 1.78
CA GLY A 157 -12.01 5.66 2.34
C GLY A 157 -13.52 5.84 2.30
N VAL A 158 -14.28 4.75 2.14
CA VAL A 158 -15.74 4.81 2.06
C VAL A 158 -16.26 5.15 3.46
N PRO A 159 -17.10 6.19 3.60
CA PRO A 159 -17.66 6.57 4.90
C PRO A 159 -18.34 5.37 5.57
N ARG A 160 -18.15 5.22 6.89
CA ARG A 160 -18.64 4.06 7.68
C ARG A 160 -20.08 3.68 7.37
N GLN A 161 -20.99 4.66 7.30
CA GLN A 161 -22.41 4.41 7.03
C GLN A 161 -22.64 3.89 5.60
N GLU A 162 -21.96 4.47 4.62
CA GLU A 162 -22.04 4.04 3.23
C GLU A 162 -21.40 2.65 3.05
N ALA A 163 -20.28 2.38 3.73
CA ALA A 163 -19.62 1.08 3.69
C ALA A 163 -20.51 -0.03 4.26
N ALA A 164 -21.20 0.22 5.38
CA ALA A 164 -22.16 -0.71 5.95
C ALA A 164 -23.34 -0.96 4.99
N GLN A 165 -23.87 0.08 4.37
CA GLN A 165 -24.96 -0.03 3.38
C GLN A 165 -24.54 -0.83 2.14
N ARG A 166 -23.34 -0.58 1.58
CA ARG A 166 -22.83 -1.31 0.40
C ARG A 166 -22.66 -2.82 0.64
N LEU A 167 -22.48 -3.23 1.89
CA LEU A 167 -22.41 -4.64 2.27
C LEU A 167 -23.75 -5.21 2.75
N SER A 168 -24.82 -4.43 2.74
CA SER A 168 -26.12 -4.80 3.32
C SER A 168 -26.00 -5.22 4.79
N LEU A 169 -25.18 -4.51 5.57
CA LEU A 169 -24.89 -4.78 6.98
C LEU A 169 -25.36 -3.64 7.89
N SER A 170 -25.57 -3.96 9.16
CA SER A 170 -25.63 -2.92 10.19
C SER A 170 -24.26 -2.26 10.38
N PRO A 171 -24.18 -0.98 10.77
CA PRO A 171 -22.91 -0.31 11.08
C PRO A 171 -22.09 -1.09 12.13
N ARG A 172 -22.77 -1.68 13.12
CA ARG A 172 -22.14 -2.51 14.15
C ARG A 172 -21.50 -3.76 13.57
N THR A 173 -22.16 -4.43 12.62
CA THR A 173 -21.62 -5.64 11.98
C THR A 173 -20.41 -5.29 11.10
N TYR A 174 -20.47 -4.15 10.39
CA TYR A 174 -19.32 -3.63 9.65
C TYR A 174 -18.13 -3.34 10.56
N ASP A 175 -18.33 -2.61 11.67
CA ASP A 175 -17.25 -2.30 12.62
C ASP A 175 -16.65 -3.56 13.23
N ASN A 176 -17.49 -4.56 13.55
CA ASN A 176 -17.03 -5.84 14.07
C ASN A 176 -16.16 -6.58 13.04
N ALA A 177 -16.56 -6.58 11.77
CA ALA A 177 -15.76 -7.18 10.69
C ALA A 177 -14.44 -6.43 10.52
N LEU A 178 -14.46 -5.09 10.49
CA LEU A 178 -13.26 -4.27 10.37
C LEU A 178 -12.32 -4.43 11.59
N HIS A 179 -12.89 -4.52 12.79
CA HIS A 179 -12.12 -4.78 14.01
C HIS A 179 -11.45 -6.15 13.97
N ARG A 180 -12.17 -7.21 13.58
CA ARG A 180 -11.57 -8.54 13.42
C ARG A 180 -10.50 -8.56 12.33
N ALA A 181 -10.72 -7.82 11.23
CA ALA A 181 -9.74 -7.71 10.16
C ALA A 181 -8.43 -7.08 10.67
N ARG A 182 -8.52 -5.95 11.39
CA ARG A 182 -7.36 -5.32 12.03
C ARG A 182 -6.70 -6.25 13.06
N LYS A 183 -7.47 -6.83 13.97
CA LYS A 183 -6.91 -7.78 14.95
C LYS A 183 -6.12 -8.93 14.30
N LYS A 184 -6.53 -9.40 13.12
CA LYS A 184 -5.80 -10.41 12.35
C LYS A 184 -4.52 -9.84 11.74
N ILE A 185 -4.57 -8.65 11.15
CA ILE A 185 -3.39 -7.92 10.66
C ILE A 185 -2.34 -7.74 11.76
N LYS A 186 -2.74 -7.46 13.01
CA LYS A 186 -1.81 -7.38 14.16
C LYS A 186 -1.08 -8.69 14.48
N ALA A 187 -1.68 -9.81 14.14
CA ALA A 187 -1.17 -11.14 14.47
C ALA A 187 -0.30 -11.72 13.34
N LEU A 188 -0.18 -11.01 12.22
CA LEU A 188 0.75 -11.26 11.12
C LEU A 188 2.03 -10.46 11.38
#